data_AF-A0A5B0SNU8-F1
#
_entry.id   AF-A0A5B0SNU8-F1
#
_cell.length_a   1.000
_cell.length_b   1.000
_cell.length_c   1.000
_cell.angle_alpha   90.00
_cell.angle_beta   90.00
_cell.angle_gamma   90.00
#
_symmetry.space_group_name_H-M   'P 1'
#
loop_
_entity.id
_entity.type
_entity.pdbx_description
1 polymer ?
#
loop_
_entity_poly.entity_id
_entity_poly.type
_entity_poly.pdbx_seq_one_letter_code
_entity_poly.pdbx_strand_id
1 'polypeptide(L)' 'MRRLPVYLVIDTSGSMRGESIHSVNVGIQAMLSALRQDPYALESVHISIITYD' A
#
# COMPACT_ATOMS: atom_id res chain seq x y z
N MET A 1 -2.55 0.16 22.82
CA MET A 1 -2.33 0.96 21.59
C MET A 1 -3.54 0.83 20.68
N ARG A 2 -3.93 1.91 19.99
CA ARG A 2 -5.05 1.91 19.04
C ARG A 2 -4.54 1.44 17.68
N ARG A 3 -5.20 0.45 17.09
CA ARG A 3 -4.89 0.01 15.71
C ARG A 3 -5.40 1.03 14.70
N LEU A 4 -4.64 1.20 13.62
CA LEU A 4 -4.91 2.02 12.46
C LEU A 4 -5.01 1.09 11.24
N PRO A 5 -6.19 0.51 10.98
CA PRO A 5 -6.39 -0.29 9.78
C PRO A 5 -6.39 0.61 8.54
N VAL A 6 -5.59 0.26 7.55
CA VAL A 6 -5.49 0.94 6.26
C VAL A 6 -5.79 -0.09 5.16
N TYR A 7 -6.77 0.21 4.32
CA TYR A 7 -7.15 -0.64 3.20
C TYR A 7 -6.75 0.05 1.90
N LEU A 8 -5.84 -0.57 1.16
CA LEU A 8 -5.47 -0.14 -0.18
C LEU A 8 -6.27 -0.97 -1.17
N VAL A 9 -7.20 -0.33 -1.88
CA VAL A 9 -8.04 -0.97 -2.89
C VAL A 9 -7.52 -0.53 -4.26
N ILE A 10 -6.89 -1.45 -4.97
CA ILE A 10 -6.09 -1.17 -6.16
C ILE A 10 -6.77 -1.75 -7.39
N ASP A 11 -7.04 -0.89 -8.36
CA ASP A 11 -7.46 -1.30 -9.70
C ASP A 11 -6.30 -2.07 -10.37
N THR A 12 -6.61 -3.24 -10.93
CA THR A 12 -5.71 -4.08 -11.73
C THR A 12 -6.27 -4.33 -13.14
N SER A 13 -7.24 -3.51 -13.56
CA SER A 13 -7.91 -3.60 -14.84
C SER A 13 -6.99 -3.40 -16.04
N GLY A 14 -7.53 -3.61 -17.24
CA GLY A 14 -6.80 -3.43 -18.50
C GLY A 14 -6.09 -2.07 -18.63
N SER A 15 -6.66 -1.01 -18.05
CA SER A 15 -6.09 0.35 -18.05
C SER A 15 -4.82 0.48 -17.20
N MET A 16 -4.61 -0.45 -16.27
CA MET A 16 -3.50 -0.44 -15.33
C MET A 16 -2.24 -1.12 -15.86
N ARG A 17 -2.31 -1.78 -17.04
CA ARG A 17 -1.17 -2.51 -17.61
C ARG A 17 -0.02 -1.57 -17.99
N GLY A 18 1.21 -2.05 -17.79
CA GLY A 18 2.43 -1.30 -18.12
C GLY A 18 2.84 -0.31 -17.03
N GLU A 19 3.06 0.94 -17.41
CA GLU A 19 3.63 1.98 -16.53
C GLU A 19 2.72 2.32 -15.34
N SER A 20 1.40 2.21 -15.50
CA SER A 20 0.43 2.52 -14.43
C SER A 20 0.62 1.61 -13.22
N ILE A 21 0.59 0.27 -13.41
CA ILE A 21 0.82 -0.68 -12.31
C ILE A 21 2.25 -0.62 -11.79
N HIS A 22 3.24 -0.33 -12.64
CA HIS A 22 4.62 -0.16 -12.18
C HIS A 22 4.76 1.03 -11.22
N SER A 23 4.17 2.18 -11.57
CA SER A 23 4.17 3.38 -10.75
C SER A 23 3.48 3.16 -9.39
N VAL A 24 2.35 2.43 -9.39
CA VAL A 24 1.66 2.02 -8.16
C VAL A 24 2.56 1.16 -7.27
N ASN A 25 3.24 0.16 -7.85
CA ASN A 25 4.16 -0.71 -7.10
C ASN A 25 5.30 0.09 -6.47
N VAL A 26 5.91 1.03 -7.20
CA VAL A 26 6.97 1.91 -6.68
C VAL A 26 6.45 2.74 -5.50
N GLY A 27 5.26 3.35 -5.64
CA GLY A 27 4.64 4.13 -4.58
C GLY A 27 4.37 3.31 -3.30
N ILE A 28 3.86 2.08 -3.45
CA ILE A 28 3.62 1.18 -2.32
C ILE A 28 4.93 0.80 -1.62
N GLN A 29 5.98 0.48 -2.37
CA GLN A 29 7.29 0.14 -1.79
C GLN A 29 7.88 1.32 -1.02
N ALA A 30 7.77 2.54 -1.56
CA ALA A 30 8.21 3.76 -0.87
C ALA A 30 7.43 3.98 0.44
N MET A 31 6.09 3.86 0.40
CA MET A 31 5.23 3.98 1.57
C MET A 31 5.58 2.94 2.65
N LEU A 32 5.70 1.66 2.28
CA LEU A 32 6.07 0.59 3.21
C LEU A 32 7.46 0.82 3.80
N SER A 33 8.40 1.31 3.01
CA SER A 33 9.76 1.62 3.47
C SER A 33 9.78 2.76 4.48
N ALA A 34 8.94 3.79 4.29
CA ALA A 34 8.80 4.88 5.25
C ALA A 34 8.14 4.41 6.56
N LEU A 35 7.06 3.64 6.47
CA LEU A 35 6.36 3.11 7.65
C LEU A 35 7.23 2.17 8.50
N ARG A 36 8.11 1.40 7.86
CA ARG A 36 9.05 0.51 8.57
C ARG A 36 10.12 1.27 9.35
N GLN A 37 10.38 2.53 9.01
CA GLN A 37 11.34 3.37 9.72
C GLN A 37 10.71 4.09 10.92
N ASP A 38 9.38 4.05 11.08
CA ASP A 38 8.65 4.65 12.19
C ASP A 38 8.19 3.58 13.20
N PRO A 39 8.81 3.53 14.41
CA PRO A 39 8.42 2.58 15.45
C PRO A 39 6.94 2.66 15.87
N TYR A 40 6.34 3.86 15.85
CA TYR A 40 4.94 4.01 16.19
C TYR A 40 4.04 3.42 15.10
N ALA A 41 4.42 3.60 13.83
CA ALA A 41 3.70 3.02 12.71
C ALA A 41 3.77 1.49 12.72
N LEU A 42 4.91 0.90 13.07
CA LEU A 42 5.09 -0.56 13.16
C LEU A 42 4.11 -1.23 14.13
N GLU A 43 3.79 -0.58 15.24
CA GLU A 43 2.92 -1.13 16.28
C GLU A 43 1.44 -0.80 16.10
N SER A 44 1.13 0.24 15.30
CA SER A 44 -0.23 0.75 15.16
C SER A 44 -0.85 0.53 13.78
N VAL A 45 -0.06 0.57 12.70
CA VAL A 45 -0.57 0.54 11.32
C VAL A 45 -0.70 -0.90 10.82
N HIS A 46 -1.89 -1.26 10.35
CA HIS A 46 -2.17 -2.55 9.75
C HIS A 46 -2.69 -2.35 8.32
N ILE A 47 -1.87 -2.72 7.33
CA ILE A 47 -2.22 -2.55 5.92
C ILE A 47 -2.78 -3.84 5.35
N SER A 48 -3.92 -3.74 4.67
CA SER A 48 -4.46 -4.79 3.80
C SER A 48 -4.53 -4.27 2.36
N ILE A 49 -4.03 -5.05 1.41
CA ILE A 49 -4.11 -4.74 -0.02
C ILE A 49 -5.18 -5.62 -0.63
N ILE A 50 -6.11 -5.01 -1.34
CA ILE A 50 -7.22 -5.65 -2.05
C ILE A 50 -7.13 -5.20 -3.50
N THR A 51 -7.13 -6.14 -4.44
CA THR A 51 -7.09 -5.86 -5.89
C THR A 51 -8.42 -6.21 -6.53
N TYR A 52 -8.80 -5.47 -7.58
CA TYR A 52 -9.99 -5.75 -8.40
C TYR A 52 -9.69 -5.47 -9.89
N ASP A 53 -10.49 -6.04 -10.78
CA ASP A 53 -10.45 -5.85 -12.25
C ASP A 53 -11.82 -5.31 -12.70
#